data_AF-A0A1M7FF36-F1
#
_entry.id   AF-A0A1M7FF36-F1
#
_cell.length_a   1.000
_cell.length_b   1.000
_cell.length_c   1.000
_cell.angle_alpha   90.00
_cell.angle_beta   90.00
_cell.angle_gamma   90.00
#
_symmetry.space_group_name_H-M   'P 1'
#
loop_
_entity.id
_entity.type
_entity.pdbx_description
1 polymer ?
#
loop_
_entity_poly.entity_id
_entity_poly.type
_entity_poly.pdbx_seq_one_letter_code
_entity_poly.pdbx_strand_id
1 'polypeptide(L)'
;MTELNEYECEILDTMLEAFGVPDSLTRAQLMNLFEHDEASAFAMVQILIREGLIAETGKHGDYELPEKVVLKPKGDKFLKEGGFMRRYKLEQEKPVEVGGTLFKLQQQNMKLQNLKLENERELVELRGTINNLQIRQYIWWVLIIIALIAGYLIGHKSGVHVRSHR
;
A
#
# COMPACT_ATOMS: atom_id res chain seq x y z
N MET A 1 0.82 6.06 -21.84
CA MET A 1 2.06 6.36 -21.12
C MET A 1 2.41 5.12 -20.34
N THR A 2 3.60 4.58 -20.54
CA THR A 2 4.13 3.54 -19.66
C THR A 2 4.37 4.18 -18.30
N GLU A 3 3.80 3.60 -17.25
CA GLU A 3 4.03 4.00 -15.86
C GLU A 3 5.46 3.57 -15.47
N LEU A 4 6.46 4.25 -16.03
CA LEU A 4 7.86 4.01 -15.69
C LEU A 4 8.16 4.74 -14.39
N ASN A 5 8.76 4.04 -13.44
CA ASN A 5 9.28 4.65 -12.22
C ASN A 5 10.63 5.36 -12.50
N GLU A 6 11.10 6.12 -11.52
CA GLU A 6 12.36 6.89 -11.64
C GLU A 6 13.57 5.99 -11.97
N TYR A 7 13.65 4.83 -11.33
CA TYR A 7 14.73 3.86 -11.53
C TYR A 7 14.69 3.23 -12.93
N GLU A 8 13.52 2.91 -13.45
CA GLU A 8 13.33 2.41 -14.81
C GLU A 8 13.73 3.46 -15.85
N CYS A 9 13.42 4.74 -15.58
CA CYS A 9 13.85 5.84 -16.45
C CYS A 9 15.38 6.00 -16.46
N GLU A 10 16.01 5.90 -15.29
CA GLU A 10 17.48 5.95 -15.15
C GLU A 10 18.16 4.78 -15.88
N ILE A 11 17.63 3.56 -15.76
CA ILE A 11 18.15 2.39 -16.49
C ILE A 11 18.00 2.59 -18.00
N LEU A 12 16.84 3.06 -18.48
CA LEU A 12 16.61 3.28 -19.91
C LEU A 12 17.54 4.34 -20.49
N ASP A 13 17.80 5.42 -19.75
CA ASP A 13 18.76 6.45 -20.16
C ASP A 13 20.19 5.89 -20.15
N THR A 14 20.58 5.15 -19.12
CA THR A 14 21.89 4.46 -19.05
C THR A 14 22.07 3.49 -20.21
N MET A 15 21.02 2.75 -20.57
CA MET A 15 21.04 1.83 -21.70
C MET A 15 21.17 2.57 -23.03
N LEU A 16 20.48 3.71 -23.21
CA LEU A 16 20.63 4.57 -24.39
C LEU A 16 22.03 5.17 -24.49
N GLU A 17 22.63 5.57 -23.37
CA GLU A 17 24.02 6.03 -23.30
C GLU A 17 25.02 4.91 -23.65
N ALA A 18 24.73 3.67 -23.25
CA ALA A 18 25.57 2.51 -23.54
C ALA A 18 25.68 2.20 -25.04
N PHE A 19 24.78 2.70 -25.89
CA PHE A 19 24.93 2.60 -27.35
C PHE A 19 26.11 3.43 -27.88
N GLY A 20 26.56 4.49 -27.19
CA GLY A 20 27.80 5.22 -27.48
C GLY A 20 28.26 5.23 -28.95
N VAL A 21 29.49 4.78 -29.19
CA VAL A 21 30.04 4.47 -30.53
C VAL A 21 30.64 3.06 -30.41
N PRO A 22 30.00 1.98 -30.91
CA PRO A 22 29.10 1.90 -32.07
C PRO A 22 27.61 1.97 -31.74
N ASP A 23 26.80 2.58 -32.62
CA ASP A 23 25.32 2.72 -32.57
C ASP A 23 24.52 1.40 -32.49
N SER A 24 25.13 0.28 -32.12
CA SER A 24 24.48 -1.00 -31.99
C SER A 24 25.03 -1.81 -30.83
N LEU A 25 24.13 -2.48 -30.11
CA LEU A 25 24.45 -3.43 -29.06
C LEU A 25 24.05 -4.84 -29.49
N THR A 26 24.95 -5.79 -29.25
CA THR A 26 24.68 -7.22 -29.43
C THR A 26 24.01 -7.80 -28.18
N ARG A 27 23.33 -8.94 -28.30
CA ARG A 27 22.74 -9.66 -27.15
C ARG A 27 23.74 -9.85 -26.01
N ALA A 28 24.99 -10.25 -26.30
CA ALA A 28 26.00 -10.45 -25.26
C ALA A 28 26.33 -9.16 -24.49
N GLN A 29 26.38 -8.01 -25.18
CA GLN A 29 26.60 -6.72 -24.54
C GLN A 29 25.41 -6.29 -23.70
N LEU A 30 24.18 -6.52 -24.20
CA LEU A 30 22.96 -6.29 -23.42
C LEU A 30 22.96 -7.15 -22.15
N MET A 31 23.24 -8.44 -22.26
CA MET A 31 23.29 -9.33 -21.10
C MET A 31 24.34 -8.89 -20.06
N ASN A 32 25.48 -8.36 -20.50
CA ASN A 32 26.50 -7.83 -19.59
C ASN A 32 26.02 -6.56 -18.86
N LEU A 33 25.23 -5.70 -19.51
CA LEU A 33 24.68 -4.48 -18.88
C LEU A 33 23.65 -4.81 -17.79
N PHE A 34 22.94 -5.93 -17.94
CA PHE A 34 21.89 -6.37 -17.03
C PHE A 34 22.34 -7.52 -16.10
N GLU A 35 23.65 -7.72 -15.91
CA GLU A 35 24.19 -8.77 -15.04
C GLU A 35 23.63 -10.18 -15.33
N HIS A 36 23.37 -10.49 -16.60
CA HIS A 36 22.73 -11.71 -17.10
C HIS A 36 21.25 -11.90 -16.74
N ASP A 37 20.55 -10.84 -16.31
CA ASP A 37 19.09 -10.82 -16.19
C ASP A 37 18.42 -10.56 -17.54
N GLU A 38 18.11 -11.64 -18.26
CA GLU A 38 17.47 -11.60 -19.57
C GLU A 38 16.04 -11.03 -19.52
N ALA A 39 15.29 -11.27 -18.43
CA ALA A 39 13.91 -10.81 -18.32
C ALA A 39 13.84 -9.28 -18.20
N SER A 40 14.68 -8.71 -17.36
CA SER A 40 14.80 -7.25 -17.20
C SER A 40 15.34 -6.59 -18.47
N ALA A 41 16.38 -7.17 -19.08
CA ALA A 41 16.93 -6.66 -20.33
C ALA A 41 15.87 -6.66 -21.46
N PHE A 42 15.10 -7.75 -21.59
CA PHE A 42 14.05 -7.86 -22.58
C PHE A 42 12.96 -6.81 -22.36
N ALA A 43 12.49 -6.63 -21.13
CA ALA A 43 11.47 -5.63 -20.82
C ALA A 43 11.92 -4.21 -21.23
N MET A 44 13.15 -3.84 -20.90
CA MET A 44 13.72 -2.53 -21.25
C MET A 44 13.90 -2.35 -22.77
N VAL A 45 14.41 -3.36 -23.46
CA VAL A 45 14.53 -3.37 -24.92
C VAL A 45 13.17 -3.18 -25.59
N GLN A 46 12.14 -3.89 -25.12
CA GLN A 46 10.78 -3.76 -25.67
C GLN A 46 10.20 -2.36 -25.47
N ILE A 47 10.47 -1.72 -24.33
CA ILE A 47 10.06 -0.33 -24.09
C ILE A 47 10.73 0.61 -25.10
N LEU A 48 12.03 0.47 -25.33
CA LEU A 48 12.76 1.30 -26.29
C LEU A 48 12.33 1.06 -27.75
N ILE A 49 11.99 -0.18 -28.11
CA ILE A 49 11.44 -0.52 -29.43
C ILE A 49 10.05 0.12 -29.59
N ARG A 50 9.18 0.02 -28.58
CA ARG A 50 7.84 0.60 -28.57
C ARG A 50 7.86 2.12 -28.72
N GLU A 51 8.77 2.80 -28.03
CA GLU A 51 8.95 4.26 -28.16
C GLU A 51 9.65 4.65 -29.48
N GLY A 52 10.15 3.65 -30.22
CA GLY A 52 10.80 3.81 -31.51
C GLY A 52 12.18 4.45 -31.42
N LEU A 53 12.85 4.29 -30.27
CA LEU A 53 14.20 4.82 -30.02
C LEU A 53 15.28 3.88 -30.55
N ILE A 54 15.00 2.58 -30.60
CA ILE A 54 15.89 1.55 -31.16
C ILE A 54 15.18 0.71 -32.23
N ALA A 55 15.97 -0.02 -33.02
CA ALA A 55 15.51 -1.04 -33.96
C ALA A 55 16.07 -2.41 -33.54
N GLU A 56 15.29 -3.47 -33.68
CA GLU A 56 15.78 -4.84 -33.56
C GLU A 56 16.26 -5.39 -34.91
N THR A 57 17.27 -6.26 -34.86
CA THR A 57 17.84 -6.98 -36.00
C THR A 57 18.14 -8.42 -35.57
N GLY A 58 17.54 -9.38 -36.28
CA GLY A 58 17.60 -10.81 -35.93
C GLY A 58 16.61 -11.16 -34.81
N LYS A 59 15.66 -12.04 -35.11
CA LYS A 59 14.70 -12.59 -34.14
C LYS A 59 15.13 -14.01 -33.78
N HIS A 60 15.16 -14.33 -32.48
CA HIS A 60 15.35 -15.70 -32.00
C HIS A 60 14.03 -16.31 -31.45
N GLY A 61 13.06 -15.49 -31.03
CA GLY A 61 11.73 -15.91 -30.59
C GLY A 61 10.86 -14.72 -30.17
N ASP A 62 9.57 -14.94 -29.88
CA ASP A 62 8.63 -13.86 -29.49
C ASP A 62 8.90 -13.27 -28.09
N TYR A 63 9.68 -13.96 -27.25
CA TYR A 63 9.97 -13.60 -25.86
C TYR A 63 11.47 -13.58 -25.54
N GLU A 64 12.32 -13.51 -26.56
CA GLU A 64 13.77 -13.55 -26.40
C GLU A 64 14.41 -12.23 -26.80
N LEU A 65 15.57 -11.92 -26.21
CA LEU A 65 16.35 -10.75 -26.59
C LEU A 65 16.72 -10.81 -28.08
N PRO A 66 16.55 -9.71 -28.83
CA PRO A 66 17.02 -9.63 -30.21
C PRO A 66 18.52 -9.92 -30.29
N GLU A 67 18.95 -10.49 -31.41
CA GLU A 67 20.37 -10.79 -31.64
C GLU A 67 21.22 -9.51 -31.62
N LYS A 68 20.67 -8.44 -32.19
CA LYS A 68 21.27 -7.12 -32.23
C LYS A 68 20.22 -6.04 -32.20
N VAL A 69 20.50 -4.96 -31.46
CA VAL A 69 19.71 -3.73 -31.45
C VAL A 69 20.54 -2.57 -31.98
N VAL A 70 19.89 -1.64 -32.68
CA VAL A 70 20.53 -0.47 -33.30
C VAL A 70 19.83 0.80 -32.83
N LEU A 71 20.61 1.79 -32.39
CA LEU A 71 20.12 3.09 -31.99
C LEU A 71 19.60 3.84 -33.22
N LYS A 72 18.36 4.35 -33.16
CA LYS A 72 17.83 5.20 -34.21
C LYS A 72 18.26 6.65 -33.98
N PRO A 73 18.31 7.49 -35.03
CA PRO A 73 18.55 8.93 -34.88
C PRO A 73 17.54 9.63 -33.94
N LYS A 74 16.35 9.05 -33.78
CA LYS A 74 15.34 9.50 -32.81
C LYS A 74 15.79 9.28 -31.36
N GLY A 75 16.45 8.16 -31.07
CA GLY A 75 17.00 7.85 -29.75
C GLY A 75 18.13 8.80 -29.34
N ASP A 76 19.05 9.10 -30.25
CA ASP A 76 20.14 10.07 -30.00
C ASP A 76 19.59 11.48 -29.73
N LYS A 77 18.61 11.94 -30.52
CA LYS A 77 17.93 13.23 -30.26
C LYS A 77 17.21 13.23 -28.92
N PHE A 78 16.52 12.14 -28.60
CA PHE A 78 15.79 11.99 -27.36
C PHE A 78 16.70 12.08 -26.12
N LEU A 79 17.87 11.43 -26.18
CA LEU A 79 18.86 11.52 -25.12
C LEU A 79 19.42 12.95 -24.97
N LYS A 80 19.71 13.64 -26.09
CA LYS A 80 20.13 15.05 -26.10
C LYS A 80 19.08 16.02 -25.55
N GLU A 81 17.81 15.67 -25.68
CA GLU A 81 16.69 16.44 -25.10
C GLU A 81 16.55 16.21 -23.59
N GLY A 82 17.30 15.28 -23.00
CA GLY A 82 17.31 14.97 -21.56
C GLY A 82 16.66 13.64 -21.18
N GLY A 83 16.37 12.78 -22.15
CA GLY A 83 16.01 11.38 -21.92
C GLY A 83 14.67 11.14 -21.23
N PHE A 84 14.51 9.93 -20.73
CA PHE A 84 13.36 9.50 -19.94
C PHE A 84 13.28 10.25 -18.62
N MET A 85 14.42 10.56 -17.98
CA MET A 85 14.46 11.30 -16.73
C MET A 85 13.90 12.73 -16.84
N ARG A 86 14.19 13.46 -17.93
CA ARG A 86 13.59 14.77 -18.13
C ARG A 86 12.09 14.68 -18.42
N ARG A 87 11.65 13.70 -19.21
CA ARG A 87 10.21 13.47 -19.44
C ARG A 87 9.48 13.16 -18.14
N TYR A 88 10.05 12.29 -17.31
CA TYR A 88 9.50 11.94 -16.01
C TYR A 88 9.40 13.17 -15.09
N LYS A 89 10.45 14.00 -15.02
CA LYS A 89 10.42 15.27 -14.27
C LYS A 89 9.38 16.24 -14.81
N LEU A 90 9.26 16.39 -16.13
CA LEU A 90 8.22 17.23 -16.75
C LEU A 90 6.82 16.68 -16.50
N GLU A 91 6.65 15.37 -16.38
CA GLU A 91 5.37 14.75 -16.03
C GLU A 91 4.99 14.99 -14.57
N GLN A 92 5.98 15.02 -13.67
CA GLN A 92 5.78 15.41 -12.26
C GLN A 92 5.58 16.92 -12.09
N GLU A 93 6.25 17.74 -12.89
CA GLU A 93 6.17 19.20 -12.86
C GLU A 93 4.93 19.74 -13.55
N LYS A 94 4.31 18.98 -14.47
CA LYS A 94 2.97 19.28 -14.92
C LYS A 94 2.11 19.36 -13.66
N PRO A 95 1.46 20.50 -13.39
CA PRO A 95 0.48 20.55 -12.33
C PRO A 95 -0.59 19.55 -12.76
N VAL A 96 -0.55 18.36 -12.16
CA VAL A 96 -1.69 17.45 -12.10
C VAL A 96 -2.88 18.36 -11.83
N GLU A 97 -3.97 18.26 -12.58
CA GLU A 97 -5.16 19.05 -12.30
C GLU A 97 -5.60 18.78 -10.85
N VAL A 98 -5.05 19.58 -9.91
CA VAL A 98 -5.00 19.21 -8.50
C VAL A 98 -6.40 19.27 -7.89
N GLY A 99 -7.36 19.88 -8.60
CA GLY A 99 -8.77 19.89 -8.24
C GLY A 99 -9.40 18.50 -8.13
N GLY A 100 -9.01 17.52 -8.95
CA GLY A 100 -9.61 16.18 -8.92
C GLY A 100 -9.04 15.28 -7.84
N THR A 101 -7.71 15.30 -7.67
CA THR A 101 -6.98 14.37 -6.79
C THR A 101 -6.91 14.85 -5.35
N LEU A 102 -6.72 16.16 -5.10
CA LEU A 102 -6.86 16.70 -3.74
C LEU A 102 -8.30 16.62 -3.26
N PHE A 103 -9.29 16.83 -4.14
CA PHE A 103 -10.69 16.66 -3.76
C PHE A 103 -10.99 15.22 -3.35
N LYS A 104 -10.49 14.22 -4.10
CA LYS A 104 -10.61 12.80 -3.72
C LYS A 104 -9.90 12.49 -2.41
N LEU A 105 -8.69 13.01 -2.19
CA LEU A 105 -7.95 12.82 -0.94
C LEU A 105 -8.62 13.52 0.25
N GLN A 106 -9.17 14.72 0.06
CA GLN A 106 -9.92 15.46 1.07
C GLN A 106 -11.25 14.75 1.39
N GLN A 107 -11.93 14.23 0.37
CA GLN A 107 -13.14 13.44 0.53
C GLN A 107 -12.87 12.12 1.27
N GLN A 108 -11.75 11.45 0.96
CA GLN A 108 -11.31 10.26 1.68
C GLN A 108 -10.95 10.56 3.13
N ASN A 109 -10.25 11.67 3.41
CA ASN A 109 -9.95 12.10 4.78
C ASN A 109 -11.22 12.42 5.58
N MET A 110 -12.20 13.12 5.01
CA MET A 110 -13.49 13.36 5.68
C MET A 110 -14.25 12.06 5.95
N LYS A 111 -14.24 11.13 4.99
CA LYS A 111 -14.89 9.82 5.18
C LYS A 111 -14.22 9.02 6.30
N LEU A 112 -12.89 9.00 6.36
CA LEU A 112 -12.13 8.35 7.43
C LEU A 112 -12.36 9.01 8.78
N GLN A 113 -12.46 10.34 8.83
CA GLN A 113 -12.76 11.07 10.07
C GLN A 113 -14.16 10.77 10.58
N ASN A 114 -15.15 10.69 9.68
CA ASN A 114 -16.51 10.30 10.04
C ASN A 114 -16.58 8.86 10.56
N LEU A 115 -15.89 7.92 9.91
CA LEU A 115 -15.80 6.53 10.38
C LEU A 115 -15.13 6.43 11.75
N LYS A 116 -14.11 7.26 12.03
CA LYS A 116 -13.50 7.33 13.35
C LYS A 116 -14.48 7.86 14.40
N LEU A 117 -15.20 8.93 14.09
CA LEU A 117 -16.21 9.51 14.98
C LEU A 117 -17.37 8.54 15.24
N GLU A 118 -17.78 7.77 14.23
CA GLU A 118 -18.82 6.74 14.34
C GLU A 118 -18.36 5.58 15.22
N ASN A 119 -17.15 5.05 15.00
CA ASN A 119 -16.56 4.02 15.86
C ASN A 119 -16.38 4.51 17.31
N GLU A 120 -15.95 5.75 17.53
CA GLU A 120 -15.83 6.32 18.86
C GLU A 120 -17.19 6.43 19.57
N ARG A 121 -18.25 6.79 18.84
CA ARG A 121 -19.62 6.81 19.37
C ARG A 121 -20.11 5.42 19.74
N GLU A 122 -19.91 4.44 18.86
CA GLU A 122 -20.23 3.04 19.17
C GLU A 122 -19.50 2.57 20.43
N LEU A 123 -18.20 2.86 20.55
CA LEU A 123 -17.43 2.51 21.75
C LEU A 123 -17.97 3.16 23.04
N VAL A 124 -18.44 4.41 22.96
CA VAL A 124 -19.06 5.10 24.11
C VAL A 124 -20.40 4.47 24.46
N GLU A 125 -21.24 4.12 23.49
CA GLU A 125 -22.52 3.45 23.70
C GLU A 125 -22.36 2.03 24.26
N LEU A 126 -21.42 1.25 23.72
CA LEU A 126 -21.04 -0.07 24.24
C LEU A 126 -20.52 0.04 25.68
N ARG A 127 -19.71 1.05 26.01
CA ARG A 127 -19.24 1.27 27.39
C ARG A 127 -20.37 1.69 28.33
N GLY A 128 -21.31 2.49 27.86
CA GLY A 128 -22.50 2.89 28.61
C GLY A 128 -23.41 1.71 28.96
N THR A 129 -23.62 0.79 28.01
CA THR A 129 -24.42 -0.42 28.23
C THR A 129 -23.74 -1.39 29.21
N ILE A 130 -22.43 -1.58 29.09
CA ILE A 130 -21.64 -2.40 30.04
C ILE A 130 -21.74 -1.82 31.46
N ASN A 131 -21.55 -0.51 31.63
CA ASN A 131 -21.65 0.13 32.94
C ASN A 131 -23.05 -0.01 33.56
N ASN A 132 -24.11 0.11 32.78
CA ASN A 132 -25.48 0.00 33.28
C ASN A 132 -25.81 -1.43 33.75
N LEU A 133 -25.32 -2.45 33.04
CA LEU A 133 -25.45 -3.85 33.44
C LEU A 133 -24.65 -4.16 34.71
N GLN A 134 -23.42 -3.65 34.81
CA GLN A 134 -22.57 -3.82 36.00
C GLN A 134 -23.17 -3.13 37.24
N ILE A 135 -23.75 -1.92 37.10
CA ILE A 135 -24.40 -1.20 38.20
C ILE A 135 -25.61 -1.99 38.71
N ARG A 136 -26.46 -2.50 37.82
CA ARG A 136 -27.61 -3.33 38.23
C ARG A 136 -27.17 -4.59 38.97
N GLN A 137 -26.12 -5.26 38.48
CA GLN A 137 -25.59 -6.46 39.12
C GLN A 137 -24.99 -6.14 40.50
N TYR A 138 -24.27 -5.03 40.63
CA TYR A 138 -23.72 -4.57 41.90
C TYR A 138 -24.82 -4.25 42.93
N ILE A 139 -25.88 -3.55 42.53
CA ILE A 139 -27.03 -3.27 43.41
C ILE A 139 -27.67 -4.57 43.91
N TRP A 140 -27.85 -5.57 43.04
CA TRP A 140 -28.37 -6.88 43.43
C TRP A 140 -27.47 -7.60 44.44
N TRP A 141 -26.15 -7.60 44.22
CA TRP A 141 -25.20 -8.18 45.18
C TRP A 141 -25.23 -7.48 46.53
N VAL A 142 -25.30 -6.14 46.55
CA VAL A 142 -25.41 -5.37 47.80
C VAL A 142 -26.69 -5.72 48.56
N LEU A 143 -27.83 -5.82 47.86
CA LEU A 143 -29.11 -6.20 48.48
C LEU A 143 -29.05 -7.62 49.08
N ILE A 144 -28.43 -8.58 48.40
CA ILE A 144 -28.24 -9.94 48.90
C ILE A 144 -27.41 -9.92 50.19
N ILE A 145 -26.30 -9.17 50.20
CA ILE A 145 -25.44 -9.05 51.39
C ILE A 145 -26.22 -8.45 52.56
N ILE A 146 -26.98 -7.38 52.34
CA ILE A 146 -27.82 -6.75 53.37
C ILE A 146 -28.86 -7.73 53.91
N ALA A 147 -29.54 -8.49 53.04
CA ALA A 147 -30.52 -9.49 53.44
C ALA A 147 -29.90 -10.62 54.28
N LEU A 148 -28.69 -11.08 53.93
CA LEU A 148 -27.96 -12.09 54.72
C LEU A 148 -27.59 -11.57 56.11
N ILE A 149 -27.11 -10.33 56.23
CA ILE A 149 -26.77 -9.71 57.52
C ILE A 149 -28.03 -9.56 58.38
N ALA A 150 -29.13 -9.06 57.80
CA ALA A 150 -30.41 -8.92 58.51
C ALA A 150 -30.96 -10.28 58.96
N GLY A 151 -30.93 -11.30 58.09
CA GLY A 151 -31.33 -12.66 58.41
C GLY A 151 -30.49 -13.27 59.53
N TYR A 152 -29.16 -13.07 59.50
CA TYR A 152 -28.26 -13.52 60.55
C TYR A 152 -28.57 -12.85 61.90
N LEU A 153 -28.79 -11.53 61.93
CA LEU A 153 -29.12 -10.82 63.17
C LEU A 153 -30.47 -11.23 63.75
N ILE A 154 -31.49 -11.44 62.90
CA ILE A 154 -32.81 -11.90 63.34
C ILE A 154 -32.73 -13.35 63.84
N GLY A 155 -32.01 -14.24 63.14
CA GLY A 155 -31.81 -15.63 63.55
C GLY A 155 -30.96 -15.77 64.81
N HIS A 156 -29.97 -14.89 65.00
CA HIS A 156 -29.14 -14.85 66.20
C HIS A 156 -29.91 -14.29 67.41
N LYS A 157 -30.78 -13.29 67.20
CA LYS A 157 -31.61 -12.70 68.26
C LYS A 157 -32.79 -13.61 68.63
N SER A 158 -33.32 -14.34 67.66
CA SER A 158 -34.37 -15.36 67.84
C SER A 158 -33.69 -16.71 68.06
N GLY A 159 -33.05 -16.88 69.23
CA GLY A 159 -32.33 -18.09 69.59
C GLY A 159 -33.04 -19.35 69.12
N VAL A 160 -32.44 -19.99 68.11
CA VAL A 160 -32.86 -21.24 67.53
C VAL A 160 -32.88 -22.31 68.63
N HIS A 161 -34.04 -22.48 69.26
CA HIS A 161 -34.40 -23.73 69.91
C HIS A 161 -34.67 -24.76 68.81
N VAL A 162 -33.60 -25.32 68.22
CA VAL A 162 -33.73 -26.61 67.52
C VAL A 162 -34.00 -27.64 68.61
N ARG A 163 -35.29 -27.87 68.85
CA ARG A 163 -35.76 -28.97 69.67
C ARG A 163 -35.41 -30.25 68.90
N SER A 164 -34.38 -30.94 69.37
CA SER A 164 -34.09 -32.33 69.05
C SER A 164 -35.37 -33.15 69.25
N HIS A 165 -35.95 -33.64 68.16
CA HIS A 165 -36.96 -34.69 68.21
C HIS A 165 -36.31 -35.98 67.70
N ARG A 166 -36.03 -36.83 68.68
CA ARG A 166 -36.05 -38.28 68.56
C ARG A 166 -37.47 -38.74 68.23
#